data_AF-A0A4U3AH98-F1
#
_entry.id   AF-A0A4U3AH98-F1
#
_cell.length_a   1.000
_cell.length_b   1.000
_cell.length_c   1.000
_cell.angle_alpha   90.00
_cell.angle_beta   90.00
_cell.angle_gamma   90.00
#
_symmetry.space_group_name_H-M   'P 1'
#
loop_
_entity.id
_entity.type
_entity.pdbx_description
1 polymer ?
#
loop_
_entity_poly.entity_id
_entity_poly.type
_entity_poly.pdbx_seq_one_letter_code
_entity_poly.pdbx_strand_id
1 'polypeptide(L)'
;DVNFEGIDIKGYTNLPSQILQDQKNAREHATKWDSHIKKQLLDTLTGIVEYDTKFDNYYDTLVEAINEGDADTLKEGITDLQGEIKQNQAYTQNLIQELAKLRDSVGKDVRAFGGHKDILQSILKNQAFGIDEDEKRLNDVLEQVRHFKQVESDGIITVS
;
A
#
# COMPACT_ATOMS: atom_id res chain seq x y z
N ASP A 1 10.68 18.99 -9.39
CA ASP A 1 9.39 19.55 -8.96
C ASP A 1 8.67 20.15 -10.15
N VAL A 2 7.35 20.26 -10.09
CA VAL A 2 6.59 21.01 -11.10
C VAL A 2 6.97 22.48 -11.04
N ASN A 3 7.19 23.12 -12.19
CA ASN A 3 7.48 24.55 -12.30
C ASN A 3 6.52 25.18 -13.31
N PHE A 4 5.97 26.34 -12.95
CA PHE A 4 5.02 27.11 -13.75
C PHE A 4 5.64 28.40 -14.31
N GLU A 5 6.95 28.60 -14.12
CA GLU A 5 7.67 29.71 -14.74
C GLU A 5 7.49 29.70 -16.26
N GLY A 6 7.03 30.82 -16.81
CA GLY A 6 6.76 30.97 -18.24
C GLY A 6 5.43 30.38 -18.74
N ILE A 7 4.60 29.81 -17.86
CA ILE A 7 3.27 29.29 -18.23
C ILE A 7 2.18 30.34 -17.97
N ASP A 8 1.41 30.69 -19.00
CA ASP A 8 0.23 31.55 -18.86
C ASP A 8 -0.95 30.74 -18.30
N ILE A 9 -1.31 30.98 -17.04
CA ILE A 9 -2.39 30.29 -16.34
C ILE A 9 -3.78 30.89 -16.56
N LYS A 10 -3.96 31.83 -17.51
CA LYS A 10 -5.27 32.38 -17.92
C LYS A 10 -6.17 32.84 -16.76
N GLY A 11 -5.57 33.41 -15.73
CA GLY A 11 -6.27 33.92 -14.54
C GLY A 11 -6.52 32.91 -13.41
N TYR A 12 -6.19 31.63 -13.59
CA TYR A 12 -6.23 30.60 -12.53
C TYR A 12 -5.00 30.70 -11.60
N THR A 13 -4.88 31.79 -10.86
CA THR A 13 -3.68 32.12 -10.07
C THR A 13 -3.35 31.12 -8.95
N ASN A 14 -4.34 30.38 -8.47
CA ASN A 14 -4.15 29.34 -7.44
C ASN A 14 -3.68 28.00 -8.02
N LEU A 15 -3.85 27.76 -9.32
CA LEU A 15 -3.60 26.46 -9.93
C LEU A 15 -2.14 26.00 -9.79
N PRO A 16 -1.10 26.85 -9.97
CA PRO A 16 0.29 26.44 -9.75
C PRO A 16 0.56 25.90 -8.34
N SER A 17 0.09 26.59 -7.31
CA SER A 17 0.31 26.17 -5.92
C SER A 17 -0.50 24.93 -5.57
N GLN A 18 -1.70 24.77 -6.14
CA GLN A 18 -2.51 23.58 -6.00
C GLN A 18 -1.83 22.35 -6.60
N ILE A 19 -1.33 22.43 -7.84
CA ILE A 19 -0.62 21.32 -8.50
C ILE A 19 0.70 20.99 -7.79
N LEU A 20 1.41 21.99 -7.27
CA LEU A 20 2.60 21.76 -6.44
C LEU A 20 2.24 21.01 -5.14
N GLN A 21 1.13 21.38 -4.50
CA GLN A 21 0.64 20.69 -3.32
C GLN A 21 0.17 19.27 -3.64
N ASP A 22 -0.47 19.03 -4.80
CA ASP A 22 -0.85 17.70 -5.25
C ASP A 22 0.38 16.79 -5.42
N GLN A 23 1.45 17.31 -6.02
CA GLN A 23 2.73 16.59 -6.12
C GLN A 23 3.32 16.28 -4.73
N LYS A 24 3.24 17.22 -3.79
CA LYS A 24 3.70 17.02 -2.42
C LYS A 24 2.89 15.94 -1.71
N ASN A 25 1.55 15.99 -1.80
CA ASN A 25 0.67 14.98 -1.23
C ASN A 25 0.98 13.58 -1.79
N ALA A 26 1.16 13.46 -3.11
CA ALA A 26 1.52 12.19 -3.74
C ALA A 26 2.84 11.61 -3.18
N ARG A 27 3.85 12.45 -2.96
CA ARG A 27 5.14 12.04 -2.37
C ARG A 27 5.03 11.66 -0.89
N GLU A 28 4.19 12.37 -0.14
CA GLU A 28 3.91 12.04 1.26
C GLU A 28 3.22 10.68 1.37
N HIS A 29 2.26 10.38 0.49
CA HIS A 29 1.63 9.05 0.44
C HIS A 29 2.62 7.95 0.08
N ALA A 30 3.50 8.17 -0.90
CA ALA A 30 4.54 7.22 -1.26
C ALA A 30 5.52 6.97 -0.09
N THR A 31 5.93 8.05 0.60
CA THR A 31 6.77 7.95 1.80
C THR A 31 6.07 7.19 2.92
N LYS A 32 4.76 7.46 3.16
CA LYS A 32 3.98 6.74 4.17
C LYS A 32 3.88 5.24 3.85
N TRP A 33 3.70 4.89 2.58
CA TRP A 33 3.74 3.50 2.14
C TRP A 33 5.10 2.86 2.46
N ASP A 34 6.19 3.43 1.95
CA ASP A 34 7.53 2.82 2.04
C ASP A 34 8.06 2.73 3.47
N SER A 35 7.86 3.78 4.28
CA SER A 35 8.45 3.88 5.62
C SER A 35 7.63 3.20 6.72
N HIS A 36 6.32 3.04 6.53
CA HIS A 36 5.42 2.59 7.59
C HIS A 36 4.59 1.38 7.19
N ILE A 37 3.72 1.52 6.19
CA ILE A 37 2.74 0.49 5.86
C ILE A 37 3.41 -0.77 5.31
N LYS A 38 4.43 -0.60 4.46
CA LYS A 38 5.22 -1.72 3.93
C LYS A 38 5.89 -2.51 5.06
N LYS A 39 6.45 -1.82 6.06
CA LYS A 39 7.05 -2.49 7.21
C LYS A 39 6.00 -3.27 8.01
N GLN A 40 4.86 -2.65 8.29
CA GLN A 40 3.78 -3.30 9.04
C GLN A 40 3.23 -4.54 8.31
N LEU A 41 3.17 -4.50 6.97
CA LEU A 41 2.85 -5.67 6.15
C LEU A 41 3.88 -6.79 6.35
N LEU A 42 5.18 -6.47 6.26
CA LEU A 42 6.25 -7.44 6.49
C LEU A 42 6.20 -8.01 7.91
N ASP A 43 6.02 -7.17 8.93
CA ASP A 43 5.91 -7.60 10.33
C ASP A 43 4.71 -8.54 10.53
N THR A 44 3.59 -8.28 9.86
CA THR A 44 2.39 -9.16 9.90
C THR A 44 2.68 -10.52 9.26
N LEU A 45 3.39 -10.54 8.12
CA LEU A 45 3.78 -11.79 7.45
C LEU A 45 4.79 -12.59 8.29
N THR A 46 5.77 -11.90 8.90
CA THR A 46 6.73 -12.53 9.82
C THR A 46 6.02 -13.15 11.01
N GLY A 47 5.01 -12.50 11.58
CA GLY A 47 4.22 -13.05 12.69
C GLY A 47 3.51 -14.37 12.34
N ILE A 48 3.13 -14.59 11.07
CA ILE A 48 2.57 -15.88 10.62
C ILE A 48 3.65 -16.97 10.65
N VAL A 49 4.86 -16.67 10.16
CA VAL A 49 6.00 -17.60 10.16
C VAL A 49 6.46 -17.91 11.59
N GLU A 50 6.49 -16.92 12.46
CA GLU A 50 6.84 -17.08 13.87
C GLU A 50 5.82 -17.97 14.60
N TYR A 51 4.52 -17.79 14.31
CA TYR A 51 3.48 -18.65 14.87
C TYR A 51 3.63 -20.11 14.43
N ASP A 52 3.86 -20.35 13.14
CA ASP A 52 4.11 -21.68 12.58
C ASP A 52 5.30 -22.37 13.27
N THR A 53 6.42 -21.64 13.38
CA THR A 53 7.62 -22.12 14.09
C THR A 53 7.33 -22.47 15.55
N LYS A 54 6.53 -21.66 16.25
CA LYS A 54 6.16 -21.91 17.65
C LYS A 54 5.25 -23.13 17.78
N PHE A 55 4.29 -23.29 16.86
CA PHE A 55 3.43 -24.46 16.81
C PHE A 55 4.25 -25.74 16.60
N ASP A 56 5.17 -25.74 15.64
CA ASP A 56 6.08 -26.86 15.39
C ASP A 56 6.91 -27.22 16.62
N ASN A 57 7.46 -26.22 17.32
CA ASN A 57 8.21 -26.45 18.55
C ASN A 57 7.38 -27.06 19.69
N TYR A 58 6.07 -26.80 19.71
CA TYR A 58 5.16 -27.32 20.74
C TYR A 58 4.55 -28.66 20.35
N TYR A 59 4.62 -29.05 19.07
CA TYR A 59 3.85 -30.17 18.52
C TYR A 59 4.13 -31.48 19.26
N ASP A 60 5.40 -31.90 19.34
CA ASP A 60 5.77 -33.17 19.97
C ASP A 60 5.41 -33.18 21.47
N THR A 61 5.68 -32.07 22.18
CA THR A 61 5.34 -31.91 23.60
C THR A 61 3.83 -32.01 23.85
N LEU A 62 3.02 -31.40 22.97
CA LEU A 62 1.55 -31.48 23.07
C LEU A 62 1.05 -32.90 22.79
N VAL A 63 1.65 -33.61 21.82
CA VAL A 63 1.32 -35.01 21.53
C VAL A 63 1.67 -35.92 22.71
N GLU A 64 2.84 -35.73 23.32
CA GLU A 64 3.26 -36.46 24.52
C GLU A 64 2.30 -36.21 25.69
N ALA A 65 1.98 -34.95 25.97
CA ALA A 65 1.05 -34.59 27.03
C ALA A 65 -0.35 -35.21 26.83
N ILE A 66 -0.84 -35.34 25.59
CA ILE A 66 -2.08 -36.09 25.29
C ILE A 66 -1.94 -37.57 25.65
N ASN A 67 -0.84 -38.20 25.24
CA ASN A 67 -0.62 -39.62 25.47
C ASN A 67 -0.48 -39.97 26.96
N GLU A 68 0.10 -39.06 27.74
CA GLU A 68 0.33 -39.23 29.18
C GLU A 68 -0.83 -38.73 30.04
N GLY A 69 -1.80 -38.01 29.45
CA GLY A 69 -2.89 -37.39 30.19
C GLY A 69 -2.47 -36.17 31.02
N ASP A 70 -1.37 -35.51 30.63
CA ASP A 70 -0.88 -34.28 31.27
C ASP A 70 -1.71 -33.06 30.84
N ALA A 71 -2.78 -32.82 31.60
CA ALA A 71 -3.68 -31.70 31.35
C ALA A 71 -3.04 -30.32 31.60
N ASP A 72 -2.02 -30.24 32.46
CA ASP A 72 -1.40 -28.96 32.81
C ASP A 72 -0.49 -28.48 31.67
N THR A 73 0.35 -29.36 31.12
CA THR A 73 1.17 -29.04 29.94
C THR A 73 0.31 -28.72 28.71
N LEU A 74 -0.79 -29.46 28.49
CA LEU A 74 -1.72 -29.15 27.40
C LEU A 74 -2.33 -27.76 27.54
N LYS A 75 -2.77 -27.42 28.76
CA LYS A 75 -3.38 -26.11 29.03
C LYS A 75 -2.38 -24.98 28.83
N GLU A 76 -1.15 -25.13 29.30
CA GLU A 76 -0.09 -24.13 29.12
C GLU A 76 0.22 -23.92 27.64
N GLY A 77 0.52 -24.99 26.90
CA GLY A 77 0.88 -24.89 25.48
C GLY A 77 -0.25 -24.30 24.62
N ILE A 78 -1.51 -24.69 24.85
CA ILE A 78 -2.65 -24.10 24.15
C ILE A 78 -2.84 -22.62 24.53
N THR A 79 -2.65 -22.25 25.80
CA THR A 79 -2.79 -20.86 26.26
C THR A 79 -1.75 -19.96 25.60
N ASP A 80 -0.52 -20.42 25.51
CA ASP A 80 0.58 -19.72 24.83
C ASP A 80 0.32 -19.54 23.35
N LEU A 81 -0.09 -20.60 22.64
CA LEU A 81 -0.44 -20.52 21.22
C LEU A 81 -1.63 -19.57 21.00
N GLN A 82 -2.62 -19.58 21.89
CA GLN A 82 -3.74 -18.63 21.84
C GLN A 82 -3.28 -17.18 22.05
N GLY A 83 -2.28 -16.95 22.90
CA GLY A 83 -1.65 -15.64 23.09
C GLY A 83 -1.09 -15.08 21.79
N GLU A 84 -0.31 -15.89 21.07
CA GLU A 84 0.27 -15.49 19.78
C GLU A 84 -0.79 -15.24 18.71
N ILE A 85 -1.83 -16.10 18.63
CA ILE A 85 -2.95 -15.88 17.70
C ILE A 85 -3.58 -14.51 17.92
N LYS A 86 -3.82 -14.12 19.19
CA LYS A 86 -4.40 -12.82 19.52
C LYS A 86 -3.49 -11.66 19.12
N GLN A 87 -2.18 -11.81 19.30
CA GLN A 87 -1.19 -10.81 18.87
C GLN A 87 -1.18 -10.65 17.35
N ASN A 88 -1.14 -11.74 16.60
CA ASN A 88 -1.20 -11.73 15.13
C ASN A 88 -2.51 -11.14 14.60
N GLN A 89 -3.63 -11.43 15.26
CA GLN A 89 -4.92 -10.78 14.95
C GLN A 89 -4.85 -9.26 15.15
N ALA A 90 -4.25 -8.79 16.24
CA ALA A 90 -4.10 -7.36 16.50
C ALA A 90 -3.22 -6.67 15.44
N TYR A 91 -2.10 -7.29 15.04
CA TYR A 91 -1.24 -6.78 13.97
C TYR A 91 -1.97 -6.68 12.64
N THR A 92 -2.71 -7.74 12.27
CA THR A 92 -3.50 -7.78 11.04
C THR A 92 -4.60 -6.71 11.03
N GLN A 93 -5.33 -6.56 12.13
CA GLN A 93 -6.37 -5.53 12.25
C GLN A 93 -5.79 -4.12 12.11
N ASN A 94 -4.65 -3.85 12.74
CA ASN A 94 -3.97 -2.58 12.62
C ASN A 94 -3.52 -2.32 11.16
N LEU A 95 -2.95 -3.33 10.50
CA LEU A 95 -2.53 -3.22 9.09
C LEU A 95 -3.71 -2.86 8.18
N ILE A 96 -4.85 -3.54 8.34
CA ILE A 96 -6.08 -3.25 7.57
C ILE A 96 -6.53 -1.80 7.79
N GLN A 97 -6.47 -1.31 9.03
CA GLN A 97 -6.85 0.07 9.35
C GLN A 97 -5.90 1.09 8.70
N GLU A 98 -4.59 0.87 8.75
CA GLU A 98 -3.63 1.79 8.11
C GLU A 98 -3.73 1.79 6.58
N LEU A 99 -3.97 0.62 5.97
CA LEU A 99 -4.25 0.51 4.54
C LEU A 99 -5.52 1.26 4.16
N ALA A 100 -6.59 1.12 4.94
CA ALA A 100 -7.84 1.85 4.70
C ALA A 100 -7.64 3.37 4.81
N LYS A 101 -6.91 3.84 5.83
CA LYS A 101 -6.57 5.27 5.99
C LYS A 101 -5.76 5.80 4.82
N LEU A 102 -4.74 5.06 4.37
CA LEU A 102 -3.94 5.45 3.21
C LEU A 102 -4.83 5.54 1.97
N ARG A 103 -5.61 4.50 1.67
CA ARG A 103 -6.54 4.47 0.53
C ARG A 103 -7.49 5.66 0.55
N ASP A 104 -8.09 5.95 1.69
CA ASP A 104 -9.07 7.03 1.80
C ASP A 104 -8.42 8.40 1.62
N SER A 105 -7.20 8.60 2.13
CA SER A 105 -6.44 9.84 1.94
C SER A 105 -6.00 10.01 0.48
N VAL A 106 -5.39 8.98 -0.10
CA VAL A 106 -4.99 8.97 -1.52
C VAL A 106 -6.20 9.22 -2.41
N GLY A 107 -7.34 8.58 -2.12
CA GLY A 107 -8.55 8.75 -2.91
C GLY A 107 -9.09 10.19 -2.89
N LYS A 108 -8.97 10.91 -1.77
CA LYS A 108 -9.33 12.33 -1.70
C LYS A 108 -8.40 13.19 -2.55
N ASP A 109 -7.09 12.97 -2.40
CA ASP A 109 -6.08 13.78 -3.09
C ASP A 109 -6.04 13.51 -4.60
N VAL A 110 -6.27 12.27 -5.03
CA VAL A 110 -6.40 11.93 -6.46
C VAL A 110 -7.59 12.63 -7.12
N ARG A 111 -8.72 12.75 -6.41
CA ARG A 111 -9.89 13.48 -6.94
C ARG A 111 -9.60 14.98 -7.05
N ALA A 112 -8.95 15.56 -6.05
CA ALA A 112 -8.55 16.97 -6.08
C ALA A 112 -7.56 17.23 -7.24
N PHE A 113 -6.51 16.41 -7.33
CA PHE A 113 -5.53 16.48 -8.40
C PHE A 113 -6.16 16.30 -9.79
N GLY A 114 -7.11 15.37 -9.94
CA GLY A 114 -7.85 15.20 -11.19
C GLY A 114 -8.53 16.51 -11.64
N GLY A 115 -9.25 17.17 -10.73
CA GLY A 115 -9.87 18.47 -11.02
C GLY A 115 -8.86 19.56 -11.39
N HIS A 116 -7.73 19.67 -10.67
CA HIS A 116 -6.69 20.65 -10.99
C HIS A 116 -6.01 20.33 -12.34
N LYS A 117 -5.71 19.06 -12.61
CA LYS A 117 -5.13 18.58 -13.87
C LYS A 117 -6.04 18.91 -15.05
N ASP A 118 -7.34 18.67 -14.94
CA ASP A 118 -8.29 18.92 -16.03
C ASP A 118 -8.36 20.42 -16.40
N ILE A 119 -8.29 21.30 -15.39
CA ILE A 119 -8.19 22.75 -15.61
C ILE A 119 -6.87 23.08 -16.33
N LEU A 120 -5.74 22.56 -15.84
CA LEU A 120 -4.43 22.80 -16.44
C LEU A 120 -4.39 22.32 -17.90
N GLN A 121 -4.89 21.12 -18.17
CA GLN A 121 -4.96 20.55 -19.50
C GLN A 121 -5.82 21.42 -20.44
N SER A 122 -6.96 21.91 -19.96
CA SER A 122 -7.82 22.83 -20.73
C SER A 122 -7.11 24.15 -21.05
N ILE A 123 -6.32 24.69 -20.11
CA ILE A 123 -5.50 25.89 -20.32
C ILE A 123 -4.43 25.64 -21.41
N LEU A 124 -3.73 24.51 -21.32
CA LEU A 124 -2.61 24.18 -22.23
C LEU A 124 -3.10 23.84 -23.64
N LYS A 125 -4.22 23.13 -23.78
CA LYS A 125 -4.85 22.85 -25.10
C LYS A 125 -5.20 24.12 -25.87
N ASN A 126 -5.58 25.18 -25.18
CA ASN A 126 -5.89 26.46 -25.79
C ASN A 126 -4.63 27.26 -26.19
N GLN A 127 -3.43 26.77 -25.86
CA GLN A 127 -2.15 27.45 -26.09
C GLN A 127 -1.22 26.65 -27.00
N ALA A 128 -1.34 25.33 -27.01
CA ALA A 128 -0.50 24.43 -27.79
C ALA A 128 -1.29 23.24 -28.32
N PHE A 129 -0.90 22.74 -29.49
CA PHE A 129 -1.38 21.48 -30.05
C PHE A 129 -0.54 20.31 -29.50
N GLY A 130 -1.11 19.11 -29.44
CA GLY A 130 -0.35 17.89 -29.08
C GLY A 130 -0.53 17.38 -27.65
N ILE A 131 -1.16 18.15 -26.76
CA ILE A 131 -1.31 17.78 -25.34
C ILE A 131 -2.12 16.49 -25.15
N ASP A 132 -3.15 16.27 -25.97
CA ASP A 132 -3.97 15.06 -25.91
C ASP A 132 -3.21 13.84 -26.43
N GLU A 133 -2.46 14.01 -27.51
CA GLU A 133 -1.61 12.96 -28.06
C GLU A 133 -0.51 12.57 -27.07
N ASP A 134 0.12 13.54 -26.40
CA ASP A 134 1.14 13.28 -25.40
C ASP A 134 0.58 12.62 -24.13
N GLU A 135 -0.60 13.04 -23.65
CA GLU A 135 -1.27 12.36 -22.55
C GLU A 135 -1.59 10.90 -22.90
N LYS A 136 -2.11 10.66 -24.11
CA LYS A 136 -2.40 9.30 -24.58
C LYS A 136 -1.14 8.44 -24.60
N ARG A 137 -0.04 8.95 -25.18
CA ARG A 137 1.25 8.24 -25.23
C ARG A 137 1.78 7.94 -23.82
N LEU A 138 1.66 8.88 -22.89
CA LEU A 138 2.06 8.66 -21.50
C LEU A 138 1.21 7.57 -20.84
N ASN A 139 -0.10 7.57 -21.04
CA ASN A 139 -1.01 6.56 -20.50
C ASN A 139 -0.70 5.17 -21.05
N ASP A 140 -0.43 5.04 -22.36
CA ASP A 140 -0.05 3.78 -23.00
C ASP A 140 1.24 3.21 -22.40
N VAL A 141 2.25 4.06 -22.16
CA VAL A 141 3.51 3.64 -21.51
C VAL A 141 3.27 3.23 -20.06
N LEU A 142 2.49 3.99 -19.30
CA LEU A 142 2.16 3.66 -17.91
C LEU A 142 1.37 2.35 -17.80
N GLU A 143 0.49 2.06 -18.77
CA GLU A 143 -0.23 0.80 -18.83
C GLU A 143 0.69 -0.39 -19.07
N GLN A 144 1.65 -0.26 -19.99
CA GLN A 144 2.67 -1.29 -20.22
C GLN A 144 3.50 -1.56 -18.96
N VAL A 145 3.90 -0.51 -18.24
CA VAL A 145 4.62 -0.66 -16.96
C VAL A 145 3.76 -1.37 -15.91
N ARG A 146 2.47 -1.03 -15.81
CA ARG A 146 1.54 -1.71 -14.90
C ARG A 146 1.38 -3.19 -15.25
N HIS A 147 1.21 -3.50 -16.54
CA HIS A 147 1.09 -4.87 -17.02
C HIS A 147 2.34 -5.69 -16.69
N PHE A 148 3.54 -5.16 -16.95
CA PHE A 148 4.79 -5.82 -16.62
C PHE A 148 4.91 -6.14 -15.12
N LYS A 149 4.61 -5.16 -14.26
CA LYS A 149 4.63 -5.34 -12.79
C LYS A 149 3.61 -6.37 -12.32
N GLN A 150 2.44 -6.42 -12.96
CA GLN A 150 1.43 -7.42 -12.64
C GLN A 150 1.92 -8.83 -13.01
N VAL A 151 2.47 -9.02 -14.21
CA VAL A 151 3.02 -10.31 -14.64
C VAL A 151 4.17 -10.76 -13.74
N GLU A 152 5.05 -9.85 -13.32
CA GLU A 152 6.12 -10.14 -12.35
C GLU A 152 5.54 -10.62 -11.01
N SER A 153 4.53 -9.92 -10.49
CA SER A 153 3.84 -10.30 -9.24
C SER A 153 3.11 -11.64 -9.36
N ASP A 154 2.36 -11.87 -10.43
CA ASP A 154 1.58 -13.09 -10.64
C ASP A 154 2.49 -14.30 -10.89
N GLY A 155 3.61 -14.08 -11.56
CA GLY A 155 4.65 -15.09 -11.77
C GLY A 155 5.26 -15.59 -10.46
N ILE A 156 5.49 -14.69 -9.49
CA ILE A 156 5.93 -15.05 -8.12
C ILE A 156 4.89 -15.92 -7.40
N ILE A 157 3.59 -15.73 -7.66
CA ILE A 157 2.51 -16.55 -7.07
C ILE A 157 2.47 -17.97 -7.69
N THR A 158 2.92 -18.14 -8.94
CA THR A 158 2.91 -19.45 -9.63
C THR A 158 4.13 -20.35 -9.39
N VAL A 159 5.16 -19.87 -8.69
CA VAL A 159 6.31 -20.71 -8.28
C VAL A 159 6.16 -21.02 -6.80
N SER A 160 5.27 -21.96 -6.48
CA SER A 160 5.14 -22.61 -5.16
C SER A 160 5.10 -24.11 -5.36
#